data_AF-A0A260QP94-F1
#
_entry.id   AF-A0A260QP94-F1
#
_cell.length_a   1.000
_cell.length_b   1.000
_cell.length_c   1.000
_cell.angle_alpha   90.00
_cell.angle_beta   90.00
_cell.angle_gamma   90.00
#
_symmetry.space_group_name_H-M   'P 1'
#
loop_
_entity.id
_entity.type
_entity.pdbx_description
1 polymer ?
#
loop_
_entity_poly.entity_id
_entity_poly.type
_entity_poly.pdbx_seq_one_letter_code
_entity_poly.pdbx_strand_id
1 'polypeptide(L)'
;MIENTRDRDNMVHLMGILSDGQSGYIEGMESAGQRQLVQSSVLPTEILDYDSDKPWSKFESLGFVRGEQVPGDPLFTSVTLPEGWTKEGSDHAMWSYILDDRGLRRVSVFYKAAFYDRSAHMGLMDPAADLASSAIYDESGAGATLPAQWPALTADEKASFADSVEDYIARAANHPDIYGDRLPRAMRLRELLAEGDAA
;
A
#
# COMPACT_ATOMS: atom_id res chain seq x y z
N MET A 1 -18.35 1.83 9.08
CA MET A 1 -18.29 0.45 9.62
C MET A 1 -17.91 -0.47 8.47
N ILE A 2 -16.99 -1.40 8.68
CA ILE A 2 -16.66 -2.42 7.68
C ILE A 2 -17.64 -3.58 7.87
N GLU A 3 -18.22 -4.07 6.77
CA GLU A 3 -19.10 -5.22 6.81
C GLU A 3 -18.30 -6.50 7.06
N ASN A 4 -18.72 -7.28 8.05
CA ASN A 4 -18.28 -8.67 8.18
C ASN A 4 -19.06 -9.53 7.19
N THR A 5 -18.51 -9.68 5.99
CA THR A 5 -19.16 -10.41 4.89
C THR A 5 -19.37 -11.89 5.17
N ARG A 6 -18.69 -12.47 6.17
CA ARG A 6 -18.90 -13.85 6.62
C ARG A 6 -20.26 -14.02 7.33
N ASP A 7 -20.75 -12.96 7.96
CA ASP A 7 -22.01 -12.98 8.72
C ASP A 7 -23.23 -12.69 7.82
N ARG A 8 -23.00 -12.42 6.54
CA ARG A 8 -24.05 -12.21 5.55
C ARG A 8 -24.79 -13.54 5.32
N ASP A 9 -26.11 -13.45 5.11
CA ASP A 9 -26.93 -14.63 4.85
C ASP A 9 -26.43 -15.41 3.62
N ASN A 10 -26.26 -16.72 3.77
CA ASN A 10 -25.81 -17.63 2.71
C ASN A 10 -26.66 -17.52 1.42
N MET A 11 -27.95 -17.23 1.54
CA MET A 11 -28.83 -17.03 0.39
C MET A 11 -28.45 -15.78 -0.40
N VAL A 12 -27.96 -14.72 0.26
CA VAL A 12 -27.47 -13.51 -0.43
C VAL A 12 -26.19 -13.82 -1.20
N HIS A 13 -25.30 -14.66 -0.66
CA HIS A 13 -24.14 -15.12 -1.42
C HIS A 13 -24.53 -15.94 -2.64
N LEU A 14 -25.44 -16.90 -2.47
CA LEU A 14 -25.94 -17.71 -3.59
C LEU A 14 -26.59 -16.84 -4.67
N MET A 15 -27.46 -15.91 -4.30
CA MET A 15 -28.11 -15.01 -5.26
C MET A 15 -27.12 -14.10 -5.98
N GLY A 16 -26.13 -13.56 -5.26
CA GLY A 16 -25.07 -12.74 -5.86
C GLY A 16 -24.24 -13.53 -6.87
N ILE A 17 -23.84 -14.76 -6.53
CA ILE A 17 -23.11 -15.66 -7.44
C ILE A 17 -23.96 -16.01 -8.68
N LEU A 18 -25.26 -16.23 -8.53
CA LEU A 18 -26.16 -16.51 -9.65
C LEU A 18 -26.39 -15.29 -10.56
N SER A 19 -26.35 -14.07 -10.01
CA SER A 19 -26.52 -12.81 -10.75
C SER A 19 -25.26 -12.40 -11.51
N ASP A 20 -24.14 -12.29 -10.78
CA ASP A 20 -22.94 -11.60 -11.26
C ASP A 20 -21.82 -12.58 -11.65
N GLY A 21 -22.08 -13.89 -11.48
CA GLY A 21 -21.06 -14.92 -11.52
C GLY A 21 -20.18 -14.93 -10.27
N GLN A 22 -19.46 -16.03 -10.05
CA GLN A 22 -18.62 -16.17 -8.87
C GLN A 22 -17.54 -15.07 -8.80
N SER A 23 -16.82 -14.83 -9.88
CA SER A 23 -15.75 -13.81 -9.90
C SER A 23 -16.30 -12.40 -9.70
N GLY A 24 -17.34 -12.01 -10.45
CA GLY A 24 -17.90 -10.66 -10.36
C GLY A 24 -18.45 -10.33 -8.98
N TYR A 25 -19.13 -11.30 -8.34
CA TYR A 25 -19.63 -11.13 -6.97
C TYR A 25 -18.48 -10.94 -5.96
N ILE A 26 -17.42 -11.74 -6.05
CA ILE A 26 -16.28 -11.65 -5.13
C ILE A 26 -15.48 -10.37 -5.33
N GLU A 27 -15.17 -10.00 -6.57
CA GLU A 27 -14.48 -8.74 -6.89
C GLU A 27 -15.29 -7.52 -6.42
N GLY A 28 -16.62 -7.57 -6.59
CA GLY A 28 -17.53 -6.55 -6.08
C GLY A 28 -17.49 -6.41 -4.55
N MET A 29 -17.41 -7.54 -3.83
CA MET A 29 -17.25 -7.56 -2.38
C MET A 29 -15.90 -6.99 -1.94
N GLU A 30 -14.81 -7.39 -2.59
CA GLU A 30 -13.46 -6.89 -2.29
C GLU A 30 -13.39 -5.37 -2.50
N SER A 31 -13.87 -4.89 -3.65
CA SER A 31 -13.94 -3.46 -3.96
C SER A 31 -14.81 -2.68 -2.96
N ALA A 32 -15.95 -3.25 -2.53
CA ALA A 32 -16.77 -2.64 -1.48
C ALA A 32 -16.06 -2.61 -0.13
N GLY A 33 -15.36 -3.69 0.23
CA GLY A 33 -14.55 -3.80 1.45
C GLY A 33 -13.44 -2.76 1.51
N GLN A 34 -12.72 -2.56 0.40
CA GLN A 34 -11.70 -1.51 0.27
C GLN A 34 -12.29 -0.12 0.52
N ARG A 35 -13.40 0.22 -0.14
CA ARG A 35 -14.08 1.51 0.07
C ARG A 35 -14.50 1.72 1.53
N GLN A 36 -15.08 0.69 2.15
CA GLN A 36 -15.47 0.74 3.56
C GLN A 36 -14.25 0.92 4.48
N LEU A 37 -13.15 0.22 4.19
CA LEU A 37 -11.91 0.33 4.94
C LEU A 37 -11.33 1.74 4.86
N VAL A 38 -11.22 2.32 3.67
CA VAL A 38 -10.72 3.69 3.45
C VAL A 38 -11.55 4.71 4.24
N GLN A 39 -12.87 4.55 4.29
CA GLN A 39 -13.78 5.47 4.99
C GLN A 39 -13.94 5.20 6.50
N SER A 40 -13.34 4.14 7.02
CA SER A 40 -13.51 3.73 8.43
C SER A 40 -12.48 4.38 9.36
N SER A 41 -12.64 4.18 10.67
CA SER A 41 -11.64 4.49 11.70
C SER A 41 -10.98 3.21 12.26
N VAL A 42 -10.88 2.16 11.44
CA VAL A 42 -10.27 0.89 11.82
C VAL A 42 -9.13 0.53 10.87
N LEU A 43 -8.21 -0.31 11.37
CA LEU A 43 -7.11 -0.90 10.60
C LEU A 43 -6.98 -2.39 10.93
N PRO A 44 -6.30 -3.17 10.08
CA PRO A 44 -6.02 -4.57 10.39
C PRO A 44 -5.32 -4.74 11.73
N THR A 45 -5.74 -5.75 12.50
CA THR A 45 -5.09 -6.14 13.75
C THR A 45 -3.73 -6.77 13.47
N GLU A 46 -3.63 -7.52 12.38
CA GLU A 46 -2.42 -8.20 11.93
C GLU A 46 -1.46 -7.24 11.24
N ILE A 47 -0.20 -7.26 11.69
CA ILE A 47 0.89 -6.47 11.13
C ILE A 47 1.96 -7.43 10.64
N LEU A 48 2.38 -7.26 9.38
CA LEU A 48 3.50 -7.98 8.80
C LEU A 48 4.81 -7.33 9.25
N ASP A 49 5.31 -7.74 10.42
CA ASP A 49 6.62 -7.35 10.96
C ASP A 49 7.26 -8.58 11.59
N TYR A 50 7.95 -9.38 10.77
CA TYR A 50 8.50 -10.68 11.17
C TYR A 50 9.62 -10.58 12.22
N ASP A 51 10.18 -9.39 12.43
CA ASP A 51 11.35 -9.16 13.29
C ASP A 51 11.00 -8.53 14.64
N SER A 52 9.71 -8.31 14.95
CA SER A 52 9.29 -7.58 16.15
C SER A 52 8.34 -8.38 17.04
N ASP A 53 8.73 -8.54 18.31
CA ASP A 53 7.86 -9.05 19.37
C ASP A 53 6.68 -8.09 19.68
N LYS A 54 6.75 -6.84 19.23
CA LYS A 54 5.76 -5.78 19.47
C LYS A 54 5.48 -5.02 18.17
N PRO A 55 4.72 -5.60 17.23
CA PRO A 55 4.56 -5.05 15.89
C PRO A 55 3.91 -3.66 15.87
N TRP A 56 3.07 -3.33 16.86
CA TRP A 56 2.41 -2.02 16.97
C TRP A 56 3.33 -0.88 17.40
N SER A 57 4.46 -1.17 18.04
CA SER A 57 5.35 -0.14 18.60
C SER A 57 5.88 0.85 17.55
N LYS A 58 6.16 0.35 16.33
CA LYS A 58 6.59 1.20 15.20
C LYS A 58 5.46 2.15 14.76
N PHE A 59 4.23 1.67 14.70
CA PHE A 59 3.07 2.52 14.37
C PHE A 59 2.79 3.56 15.47
N GLU A 60 2.87 3.17 16.74
CA GLU A 60 2.73 4.10 17.86
C GLU A 60 3.81 5.20 17.85
N SER A 61 5.05 4.85 17.46
CA SER A 61 6.13 5.83 17.31
C SER A 61 5.90 6.85 16.18
N LEU A 62 5.08 6.48 15.18
CA LEU A 62 4.63 7.36 14.11
C LEU A 62 3.37 8.17 14.50
N GLY A 63 2.84 7.99 15.72
CA GLY A 63 1.70 8.74 16.24
C GLY A 63 0.35 8.05 16.08
N PHE A 64 0.30 6.79 15.63
CA PHE A 64 -0.96 6.03 15.61
C PHE A 64 -1.41 5.75 17.04
N VAL A 65 -2.69 5.96 17.33
CA VAL A 65 -3.28 5.58 18.62
C VAL A 65 -4.14 4.34 18.43
N ARG A 66 -3.67 3.21 18.97
CA ARG A 66 -4.41 1.94 18.94
C ARG A 66 -5.55 1.96 19.95
N GLY A 67 -6.76 1.69 19.48
CA GLY A 67 -7.95 1.50 20.30
C GLY A 67 -8.28 0.02 20.52
N GLU A 68 -9.53 -0.24 20.89
CA GLU A 68 -10.03 -1.60 21.12
C GLU A 68 -10.24 -2.38 19.81
N GLN A 69 -10.13 -3.70 19.91
CA GLN A 69 -10.51 -4.61 18.83
C GLN A 69 -12.00 -4.45 18.51
N VAL A 70 -12.37 -4.51 17.23
CA VAL A 70 -13.77 -4.36 16.81
C VAL A 70 -14.59 -5.55 17.33
N PRO A 71 -15.68 -5.31 18.09
CA PRO A 71 -16.52 -6.40 18.59
C PRO A 71 -17.10 -7.22 17.45
N GLY A 72 -16.91 -8.55 17.50
CA GLY A 72 -17.41 -9.48 16.49
C GLY A 72 -16.57 -9.59 15.22
N ASP A 73 -15.51 -8.79 15.06
CA ASP A 73 -14.61 -8.87 13.90
C ASP A 73 -13.14 -8.71 14.32
N PRO A 74 -12.44 -9.81 14.66
CA PRO A 74 -11.09 -9.75 15.19
C PRO A 74 -10.05 -9.26 14.18
N LEU A 75 -10.40 -9.23 12.88
CA LEU A 75 -9.53 -8.73 11.81
C LEU A 75 -9.19 -7.25 11.98
N PHE A 76 -10.02 -6.48 12.70
CA PHE A 76 -9.87 -5.04 12.80
C PHE A 76 -9.74 -4.55 14.23
N THR A 77 -8.97 -3.47 14.40
CA THR A 77 -8.87 -2.70 15.63
C THR A 77 -9.19 -1.25 15.32
N SER A 78 -9.86 -0.58 16.25
CA SER A 78 -10.09 0.87 16.14
C SER A 78 -8.75 1.60 16.22
N VAL A 79 -8.61 2.69 15.47
CA VAL A 79 -7.38 3.48 15.46
C VAL A 79 -7.69 4.96 15.27
N THR A 80 -6.83 5.82 15.82
CA THR A 80 -6.73 7.22 15.42
C THR A 80 -5.46 7.38 14.62
N LEU A 81 -5.58 7.90 13.39
CA LEU A 81 -4.43 8.22 12.54
C LEU A 81 -3.72 9.46 13.08
N PRO A 82 -2.40 9.60 12.83
CA PRO A 82 -1.70 10.85 13.11
C PRO A 82 -2.36 12.04 12.39
N GLU A 83 -2.15 13.25 12.91
CA GLU A 83 -2.71 14.46 12.30
C GLU A 83 -2.21 14.63 10.85
N GLY A 84 -3.12 14.98 9.94
CA GLY A 84 -2.81 15.15 8.51
C GLY A 84 -2.74 13.85 7.70
N TRP A 85 -2.68 12.68 8.35
CA TRP A 85 -2.60 11.40 7.65
C TRP A 85 -3.96 10.96 7.10
N THR A 86 -3.95 10.32 5.94
CA THR A 86 -5.16 9.93 5.21
C THR A 86 -5.09 8.51 4.66
N LYS A 87 -6.24 7.92 4.32
CA LYS A 87 -6.32 6.63 3.64
C LYS A 87 -6.69 6.81 2.18
N GLU A 88 -6.06 6.03 1.32
CA GLU A 88 -6.27 6.02 -0.13
C GLU A 88 -6.51 4.58 -0.61
N GLY A 89 -7.52 4.36 -1.46
CA GLY A 89 -7.69 3.07 -2.14
C GLY A 89 -6.72 2.96 -3.30
N SER A 90 -6.15 1.78 -3.54
CA SER A 90 -5.34 1.53 -4.73
C SER A 90 -6.21 1.08 -5.91
N ASP A 91 -5.59 0.95 -7.09
CA ASP A 91 -6.24 0.39 -8.28
C ASP A 91 -6.56 -1.12 -8.15
N HIS A 92 -6.00 -1.79 -7.14
CA HIS A 92 -6.30 -3.18 -6.84
C HIS A 92 -7.34 -3.28 -5.72
N ALA A 93 -8.44 -4.01 -5.97
CA ALA A 93 -9.61 -4.07 -5.09
C ALA A 93 -9.37 -4.54 -3.63
N MET A 94 -8.18 -5.05 -3.30
CA MET A 94 -7.83 -5.52 -1.95
C MET A 94 -6.77 -4.65 -1.26
N TRP A 95 -6.14 -3.73 -1.98
CA TRP A 95 -5.03 -2.94 -1.46
C TRP A 95 -5.46 -1.51 -1.18
N SER A 96 -4.91 -0.93 -0.14
CA SER A 96 -5.08 0.48 0.21
C SER A 96 -3.78 0.98 0.83
N TYR A 97 -3.62 2.29 0.87
CA TYR A 97 -2.46 2.94 1.44
C TYR A 97 -2.87 3.92 2.54
N ILE A 98 -1.98 4.13 3.50
CA ILE A 98 -2.05 5.27 4.42
C ILE A 98 -0.95 6.24 4.01
N LEU A 99 -1.35 7.48 3.75
CA LEU A 99 -0.47 8.57 3.36
C LEU A 99 -0.19 9.42 4.60
N ASP A 100 1.05 9.90 4.73
CA ASP A 100 1.39 10.91 5.73
C ASP A 100 0.86 12.30 5.36
N ASP A 101 1.10 13.27 6.23
CA ASP A 101 0.74 14.68 6.06
C ASP A 101 1.39 15.34 4.83
N ARG A 102 2.46 14.75 4.29
CA ARG A 102 3.13 15.15 3.04
C ARG A 102 2.56 14.44 1.81
N GLY A 103 1.61 13.53 1.97
CA GLY A 103 1.04 12.72 0.90
C GLY A 103 1.92 11.55 0.46
N LEU A 104 2.87 11.11 1.29
CA LEU A 104 3.73 9.96 1.01
C LEU A 104 3.12 8.68 1.59
N ARG A 105 3.13 7.60 0.80
CA ARG A 105 2.63 6.29 1.26
C ARG A 105 3.56 5.71 2.32
N ARG A 106 3.01 5.43 3.50
CA ARG A 106 3.75 4.91 4.68
C ARG A 106 3.34 3.51 5.09
N VAL A 107 2.11 3.13 4.76
CA VAL A 107 1.52 1.87 5.18
C VAL A 107 0.81 1.26 3.98
N SER A 108 1.14 0.01 3.67
CA SER A 108 0.31 -0.82 2.82
C SER A 108 -0.71 -1.56 3.67
N VAL A 109 -1.95 -1.60 3.20
CA VAL A 109 -3.06 -2.25 3.87
C VAL A 109 -3.71 -3.20 2.90
N PHE A 110 -3.73 -4.48 3.24
CA PHE A 110 -4.43 -5.51 2.50
C PHE A 110 -5.73 -5.85 3.21
N TYR A 111 -6.83 -5.92 2.47
CA TYR A 111 -8.10 -6.45 2.93
C TYR A 111 -8.82 -7.22 1.83
N LYS A 112 -8.99 -8.51 2.06
CA LYS A 112 -9.82 -9.40 1.27
C LYS A 112 -11.18 -9.56 1.95
N ALA A 113 -12.22 -9.02 1.33
CA ALA A 113 -13.58 -9.06 1.87
C ALA A 113 -14.40 -10.29 1.42
N ALA A 114 -13.79 -11.26 0.73
CA ALA A 114 -14.45 -12.48 0.31
C ALA A 114 -14.98 -13.29 1.51
N PHE A 115 -16.27 -13.63 1.53
CA PHE A 115 -16.94 -14.20 2.71
C PHE A 115 -16.36 -15.54 3.19
N TYR A 116 -15.77 -16.33 2.28
CA TYR A 116 -15.23 -17.66 2.56
C TYR A 116 -13.77 -17.66 3.02
N ASP A 117 -13.05 -16.55 2.83
CA ASP A 117 -11.61 -16.41 3.11
C ASP A 117 -11.26 -14.94 3.35
N ARG A 118 -11.88 -14.37 4.41
CA ARG A 118 -11.58 -12.99 4.82
C ARG A 118 -10.17 -12.94 5.42
N SER A 119 -9.38 -11.97 4.99
CA SER A 119 -8.04 -11.72 5.52
C SER A 119 -7.74 -10.24 5.49
N ALA A 120 -7.06 -9.73 6.51
CA ALA A 120 -6.64 -8.34 6.60
C ALA A 120 -5.29 -8.25 7.29
N HIS A 121 -4.34 -7.55 6.69
CA HIS A 121 -3.03 -7.27 7.29
C HIS A 121 -2.48 -5.94 6.81
N MET A 122 -1.52 -5.38 7.53
CA MET A 122 -0.84 -4.16 7.12
C MET A 122 0.67 -4.22 7.37
N GLY A 123 1.43 -3.38 6.68
CA GLY A 123 2.88 -3.30 6.83
C GLY A 123 3.38 -1.88 6.59
N LEU A 124 4.49 -1.53 7.24
CA LEU A 124 5.18 -0.28 6.95
C LEU A 124 5.88 -0.35 5.60
N MET A 125 5.88 0.77 4.90
CA MET A 125 6.57 0.96 3.64
C MET A 125 7.66 2.00 3.82
N ASP A 126 8.74 1.85 3.08
CA ASP A 126 9.66 2.96 2.84
C ASP A 126 9.04 3.85 1.74
N PRO A 127 8.66 5.11 2.05
CA PRO A 127 8.05 5.99 1.05
C PRO A 127 8.98 6.27 -0.13
N ALA A 128 10.29 6.29 0.09
CA ALA A 128 11.27 6.59 -0.94
C ALA A 128 11.40 5.43 -1.92
N ALA A 129 11.42 4.19 -1.40
CA ALA A 129 11.42 2.99 -2.22
C ALA A 129 10.12 2.86 -3.03
N ASP A 130 8.97 3.20 -2.44
CA ASP A 130 7.67 3.21 -3.13
C ASP A 130 7.63 4.23 -4.29
N LEU A 131 8.13 5.45 -4.04
CA LEU A 131 8.26 6.47 -5.07
C LEU A 131 9.23 6.07 -6.18
N ALA A 132 10.37 5.47 -5.84
CA ALA A 132 11.35 4.98 -6.81
C ALA A 132 10.73 3.89 -7.69
N SER A 133 10.08 2.91 -7.08
CA SER A 133 9.34 1.86 -7.78
C SER A 133 8.29 2.47 -8.72
N SER A 134 7.45 3.38 -8.21
CA SER A 134 6.41 4.03 -9.01
C SER A 134 6.99 4.79 -10.20
N ALA A 135 8.11 5.50 -10.04
CA ALA A 135 8.77 6.21 -11.13
C ALA A 135 9.37 5.27 -12.20
N ILE A 136 9.94 4.14 -11.77
CA ILE A 136 10.51 3.11 -12.65
C ILE A 136 9.42 2.41 -13.46
N TYR A 137 8.31 2.07 -12.80
CA TYR A 137 7.20 1.31 -13.39
C TYR A 137 6.13 2.17 -14.06
N ASP A 138 6.22 3.50 -14.01
CA ASP A 138 5.29 4.39 -14.69
C ASP A 138 5.25 4.14 -16.21
N GLU A 139 4.06 3.77 -16.71
CA GLU A 139 3.79 3.42 -18.11
C GLU A 139 3.24 4.61 -18.92
N SER A 140 3.13 5.81 -18.33
CA SER A 140 2.54 6.99 -18.97
C SER A 140 3.26 7.50 -20.22
N GLY A 141 4.43 6.93 -20.56
CA GLY A 141 5.19 7.27 -21.77
C GLY A 141 5.91 8.63 -21.72
N ALA A 142 5.64 9.45 -20.69
CA ALA A 142 6.53 10.53 -20.32
C ALA A 142 7.85 9.89 -19.85
N GLY A 143 8.99 10.33 -20.38
CA GLY A 143 10.30 9.84 -19.94
C GLY A 143 10.44 9.93 -18.41
N ALA A 144 11.33 9.10 -17.83
CA ALA A 144 11.47 9.07 -16.37
C ALA A 144 11.82 10.46 -15.83
N THR A 145 11.05 10.91 -14.84
CA THR A 145 11.22 12.18 -14.14
C THR A 145 11.23 11.93 -12.64
N LEU A 146 11.82 12.84 -11.88
CA LEU A 146 11.70 12.78 -10.42
C LEU A 146 10.23 12.96 -10.01
N PRO A 147 9.71 12.15 -9.07
CA PRO A 147 8.33 12.26 -8.62
C PRO A 147 8.00 13.68 -8.13
N ALA A 148 6.74 14.09 -8.27
CA ALA A 148 6.29 15.41 -7.78
C ALA A 148 6.54 15.61 -6.28
N GLN A 149 6.58 14.52 -5.52
CA GLN A 149 6.84 14.48 -4.09
C GLN A 149 8.33 14.57 -3.73
N TRP A 150 9.25 14.52 -4.70
CA TRP A 150 10.70 14.60 -4.49
C TRP A 150 11.15 15.77 -3.60
N PRO A 151 10.63 17.00 -3.75
CA PRO A 151 11.03 18.13 -2.90
C PRO A 151 10.62 17.96 -1.44
N ALA A 152 9.60 17.13 -1.15
CA ALA A 152 9.10 16.89 0.20
C ALA A 152 9.90 15.81 0.95
N LEU A 153 10.78 15.08 0.27
CA LEU A 153 11.62 14.04 0.88
C LEU A 153 12.75 14.65 1.70
N THR A 154 13.00 14.05 2.86
CA THR A 154 14.19 14.30 3.70
C THR A 154 15.46 13.81 3.02
N ALA A 155 16.64 14.19 3.54
CA ALA A 155 17.92 13.72 2.99
C ALA A 155 18.05 12.19 3.04
N ASP A 156 17.64 11.58 4.15
CA ASP A 156 17.68 10.12 4.33
C ASP A 156 16.71 9.41 3.37
N GLU A 157 15.51 9.97 3.17
CA GLU A 157 14.55 9.44 2.19
C GLU A 157 15.08 9.59 0.75
N LYS A 158 15.76 10.69 0.41
CA LYS A 158 16.39 10.84 -0.91
C LYS A 158 17.52 9.84 -1.13
N ALA A 159 18.31 9.55 -0.09
CA ALA A 159 19.34 8.51 -0.14
C ALA A 159 18.70 7.12 -0.37
N SER A 160 17.65 6.78 0.38
CA SER A 160 16.91 5.51 0.17
C SER A 160 16.30 5.40 -1.24
N PHE A 161 15.81 6.52 -1.80
CA PHE A 161 15.34 6.55 -3.19
C PHE A 161 16.48 6.21 -4.15
N ALA A 162 17.66 6.81 -3.98
CA ALA A 162 18.84 6.53 -4.80
C ALA A 162 19.28 5.07 -4.69
N ASP A 163 19.35 4.54 -3.46
CA ASP A 163 19.67 3.13 -3.21
C ASP A 163 18.69 2.19 -3.92
N SER A 164 17.38 2.51 -3.88
CA SER A 164 16.34 1.74 -4.56
C SER A 164 16.50 1.73 -6.09
N VAL A 165 16.95 2.84 -6.67
CA VAL A 165 17.25 2.94 -8.12
C VAL A 165 18.48 2.10 -8.47
N GLU A 166 19.55 2.17 -7.69
CA GLU A 166 20.76 1.36 -7.91
C GLU A 166 20.48 -0.14 -7.76
N ASP A 167 19.71 -0.52 -6.74
CA ASP A 167 19.24 -1.89 -6.52
C ASP A 167 18.48 -2.42 -7.74
N TYR A 168 17.62 -1.59 -8.34
CA TYR A 168 16.89 -1.96 -9.55
C TYR A 168 17.84 -2.19 -10.72
N ILE A 169 18.81 -1.29 -10.93
CA ILE A 169 19.82 -1.41 -11.98
C ILE A 169 20.63 -2.70 -11.80
N ALA A 170 21.05 -3.01 -10.58
CA ALA A 170 21.77 -4.24 -10.26
C ALA A 170 20.91 -5.49 -10.53
N ARG A 171 19.62 -5.48 -10.17
CA ARG A 171 18.69 -6.57 -10.49
C ARG A 171 18.49 -6.73 -11.99
N ALA A 172 18.37 -5.65 -12.74
CA ALA A 172 18.24 -5.69 -14.20
C ALA A 172 19.50 -6.22 -14.90
N ALA A 173 20.69 -5.98 -14.34
CA ALA A 173 21.91 -6.59 -14.85
C ALA A 173 21.95 -8.12 -14.62
N ASN A 174 21.43 -8.59 -13.48
CA ASN A 174 21.42 -10.02 -13.13
C ASN A 174 20.24 -10.80 -13.73
N HIS A 175 19.10 -10.13 -13.94
CA HIS A 175 17.84 -10.70 -14.42
C HIS A 175 17.22 -9.82 -15.51
N PRO A 176 17.89 -9.70 -16.68
CA PRO A 176 17.46 -8.81 -17.75
C PRO A 176 16.12 -9.22 -18.36
N ASP A 177 15.74 -10.50 -18.29
CA ASP A 177 14.47 -11.04 -18.75
C ASP A 177 13.26 -10.55 -17.92
N ILE A 178 13.49 -10.12 -16.67
CA ILE A 178 12.43 -9.67 -15.75
C ILE A 178 12.41 -8.14 -15.66
N TYR A 179 13.58 -7.51 -15.56
CA TYR A 179 13.70 -6.06 -15.26
C TYR A 179 14.33 -5.24 -16.39
N GLY A 180 14.85 -5.87 -17.44
CA GLY A 180 15.59 -5.19 -18.50
C GLY A 180 14.78 -4.12 -19.24
N ASP A 181 13.47 -4.35 -19.43
CA ASP A 181 12.57 -3.45 -20.16
C ASP A 181 12.50 -2.03 -19.56
N ARG A 182 12.71 -1.90 -18.25
CA ARG A 182 12.62 -0.62 -17.54
C ARG A 182 14.00 -0.07 -17.15
N LEU A 183 15.08 -0.76 -17.49
CA LEU A 183 16.46 -0.31 -17.25
C LEU A 183 16.74 1.10 -17.80
N PRO A 184 16.29 1.48 -19.02
CA PRO A 184 16.48 2.85 -19.50
C PRO A 184 15.85 3.92 -18.60
N ARG A 185 14.70 3.62 -17.98
CA ARG A 185 14.03 4.54 -17.04
C ARG A 185 14.82 4.67 -15.74
N ALA A 186 15.27 3.55 -15.17
CA ALA A 186 16.10 3.56 -13.96
C ALA A 186 17.42 4.31 -14.18
N MET A 187 18.08 4.10 -15.32
CA MET A 187 19.29 4.85 -15.68
C MET A 187 19.04 6.35 -15.79
N ARG A 188 17.89 6.76 -16.37
CA ARG A 188 17.53 8.17 -16.45
C ARG A 188 17.27 8.78 -15.08
N LEU A 189 16.64 8.06 -14.16
CA LEU A 189 16.46 8.54 -12.78
C LEU A 189 17.81 8.75 -12.09
N ARG A 190 18.76 7.81 -12.25
CA ARG A 190 20.13 7.97 -11.73
C ARG A 190 20.82 9.23 -12.26
N GLU A 191 20.68 9.53 -13.56
CA GLU A 191 21.21 10.77 -14.14
C GLU A 191 20.60 12.02 -13.48
N LEU A 192 19.27 12.06 -13.31
CA LEU A 192 18.57 13.17 -12.68
C LEU A 192 19.01 13.40 -11.22
N LEU A 193 19.29 12.32 -10.49
CA LEU A 193 19.82 12.39 -9.13
C LEU A 193 21.20 13.07 -9.11
N ALA A 194 22.10 12.68 -10.03
CA ALA A 194 23.42 13.29 -10.15
C ALA A 194 23.38 14.75 -10.64
N GLU A 195 22.42 15.11 -11.50
CA GLU A 195 22.18 16.49 -11.94
C GLU A 195 21.66 17.37 -10.78
N GLY A 196 20.82 16.81 -9.90
CA GLY A 196 20.23 17.52 -8.75
C GLY A 196 21.21 17.79 -7.60
N ASP A 197 22.22 16.94 -7.40
CA ASP A 197 23.27 17.15 -6.41
C ASP A 197 24.34 18.17 -6.86
N ALA A 198 24.33 18.57 -8.14
CA ALA A 198 25.27 19.53 -8.72
C ALA A 198 24.78 20.99 -8.70
N ALA A 199 23.58 21.26 -8.19
CA ALA A 199 22.93 22.58 -8.13
C ALA A 199 22.80 23.11 -6.70
#